data_AF-A0A3D2V754-F1
#
_entry.id   AF-A0A3D2V754-F1
#
_cell.length_a   1.000
_cell.length_b   1.000
_cell.length_c   1.000
_cell.angle_alpha   90.00
_cell.angle_beta   90.00
_cell.angle_gamma   90.00
#
_symmetry.space_group_name_H-M   'P 1'
#
loop_
_entity.id
_entity.type
_entity.pdbx_description
1 polymer ?
#
loop_
_entity_poly.entity_id
_entity_poly.type
_entity_poly.pdbx_seq_one_letter_code
_entity_poly.pdbx_strand_id
1 'polypeptide(L)'
;HTFCIKRENKDDWRTNISRGATAVPVTPPNSTIELAVKAARTLDVDIAGVDILVAPSDQPVVIEVNAVPGWMALSKTLEFDIARTVLEYCSQ
;
A
#
# COMPACT_ATOMS: atom_id res chain seq x y z
N HIS A 1 5.68 0.06 10.80
CA HIS A 1 4.22 -0.10 10.72
C HIS A 1 3.82 -0.45 9.29
N THR A 2 2.72 -1.17 9.08
CA THR A 2 2.16 -1.42 7.74
C THR A 2 0.70 -1.01 7.71
N PHE A 3 0.32 -0.36 6.62
CA PHE A 3 -1.05 0.09 6.36
C PHE A 3 -1.43 -0.41 4.97
N CYS A 4 -2.65 -0.89 4.82
CA CYS A 4 -3.08 -1.50 3.57
C CYS A 4 -4.52 -1.13 3.24
N ILE A 5 -4.76 -0.84 1.97
CA ILE A 5 -6.09 -0.73 1.38
C ILE A 5 -6.13 -1.61 0.14
N LYS A 6 -7.32 -2.12 -0.16
CA LYS A 6 -7.59 -2.71 -1.47
C LYS A 6 -8.20 -1.64 -2.35
N ARG A 7 -7.69 -1.52 -3.58
CA ARG A 7 -8.28 -0.67 -4.62
C ARG A 7 -9.05 -1.56 -5.58
N GLU A 8 -10.31 -1.20 -5.86
CA GLU A 8 -11.20 -1.95 -6.74
C GLU A 8 -11.81 -1.01 -7.79
N ASN A 9 -11.97 -1.51 -9.01
CA ASN A 9 -12.64 -0.77 -10.07
C ASN A 9 -13.54 -1.75 -10.84
N LYS A 10 -14.82 -1.39 -10.99
CA LYS A 10 -15.83 -2.23 -11.66
C LYS A 10 -15.84 -2.05 -13.17
N ASP A 11 -15.35 -0.90 -13.64
CA ASP A 11 -15.49 -0.46 -15.03
C ASP A 11 -14.17 -0.46 -15.81
N ASP A 12 -13.03 -0.64 -15.12
CA ASP A 12 -11.69 -0.70 -15.70
C ASP A 12 -10.81 -1.70 -14.93
N TRP A 13 -9.88 -2.37 -15.60
CA TRP A 13 -8.91 -3.24 -14.94
C TRP A 13 -7.89 -2.46 -14.11
N ARG A 14 -7.71 -1.16 -14.39
CA ARG A 14 -6.83 -0.25 -13.65
C ARG A 14 -7.50 0.22 -12.37
N THR A 15 -6.81 0.03 -11.25
CA THR A 15 -7.30 0.35 -9.91
C THR A 15 -6.79 1.70 -9.38
N ASN A 16 -6.32 2.60 -10.25
CA ASN A 16 -5.94 3.94 -9.83
C ASN A 16 -7.17 4.75 -9.36
N ILE A 17 -7.08 5.39 -8.20
CA ILE A 17 -8.17 6.23 -7.65
C ILE A 17 -8.51 7.39 -8.61
N SER A 18 -7.52 7.96 -9.30
CA SER A 18 -7.74 8.99 -10.33
C SER A 18 -8.53 8.52 -11.55
N ARG A 19 -8.70 7.20 -11.73
CA ARG A 19 -9.45 6.57 -12.82
C ARG A 19 -10.82 6.03 -12.36
N GLY A 20 -11.31 6.47 -11.19
CA GLY A 20 -12.62 6.06 -10.66
C GLY A 20 -12.61 4.81 -9.77
N ALA A 21 -11.44 4.26 -9.46
CA ALA A 21 -11.35 3.16 -8.50
C ALA A 21 -11.73 3.61 -7.07
N THR A 22 -12.29 2.70 -6.29
CA THR A 22 -12.59 2.89 -4.87
C THR A 22 -11.56 2.21 -3.99
N ALA A 23 -11.22 2.83 -2.87
CA ALA A 23 -10.38 2.24 -1.84
C ALA A 23 -11.26 1.70 -0.70
N VAL A 24 -10.93 0.49 -0.22
CA VAL A 24 -11.58 -0.13 0.93
C VAL A 24 -10.54 -0.64 1.93
N PRO A 25 -10.82 -0.61 3.25
CA PRO A 25 -9.95 -1.23 4.24
C PRO A 25 -9.78 -2.72 3.94
N VAL A 26 -8.57 -3.24 4.17
CA VAL A 26 -8.30 -4.67 4.06
C VAL A 26 -7.27 -5.08 5.10
N THR A 27 -7.44 -6.27 5.66
CA THR A 27 -6.38 -6.95 6.41
C THR A 27 -5.66 -7.87 5.43
N PRO A 28 -4.45 -7.52 4.96
CA PRO A 28 -3.72 -8.37 4.04
C PRO A 28 -3.21 -9.63 4.76
N PRO A 29 -3.07 -10.76 4.07
CA PRO A 29 -2.42 -11.94 4.64
C PRO A 29 -0.95 -11.64 4.93
N ASN A 30 -0.38 -12.36 5.90
CA ASN A 30 1.02 -12.16 6.33
C ASN A 30 2.02 -12.24 5.17
N SER A 31 1.78 -13.13 4.20
CA SER A 31 2.63 -13.25 3.00
C SER A 31 2.74 -11.95 2.20
N THR A 32 1.65 -11.17 2.13
CA THR A 32 1.63 -9.86 1.44
C THR A 32 2.39 -8.82 2.25
N ILE A 33 2.24 -8.82 3.57
CA ILE A 33 2.97 -7.91 4.48
C ILE A 33 4.47 -8.18 4.40
N GLU A 34 4.88 -9.44 4.51
CA GLU A 34 6.28 -9.88 4.43
C GLU A 34 6.90 -9.51 3.08
N LEU A 35 6.17 -9.71 1.99
CA LEU A 35 6.62 -9.33 0.65
C LEU A 35 6.81 -7.81 0.53
N ALA A 36 5.86 -7.01 1.02
CA ALA A 36 5.97 -5.54 0.99
C ALA A 36 7.17 -5.04 1.80
N VAL A 37 7.36 -5.56 3.01
CA VAL A 37 8.49 -5.21 3.88
C VAL A 37 9.82 -5.65 3.25
N LYS A 38 9.88 -6.84 2.66
CA LYS A 38 11.07 -7.32 1.96
C LYS A 38 11.41 -6.43 0.76
N ALA A 39 10.42 -6.00 -0.02
CA ALA A 39 10.63 -5.12 -1.16
C ALA A 39 11.22 -3.77 -0.73
N ALA A 40 10.66 -3.12 0.30
CA ALA A 40 11.19 -1.87 0.85
C ALA A 40 12.63 -2.03 1.35
N ARG A 41 12.91 -3.07 2.13
CA ARG A 41 14.27 -3.37 2.64
C ARG A 41 15.28 -3.64 1.53
N THR A 42 14.86 -4.30 0.45
CA THR A 42 15.75 -4.62 -0.68
C THR A 42 16.23 -3.36 -1.39
N LEU A 43 15.42 -2.30 -1.37
CA LEU A 43 15.74 -1.01 -1.99
C LEU A 43 16.34 0.01 -1.01
N ASP A 44 16.59 -0.39 0.24
CA ASP A 44 17.17 0.47 1.28
C ASP A 44 16.37 1.78 1.50
N VAL A 45 15.05 1.65 1.59
CA VAL A 45 14.13 2.77 1.86
C VAL A 45 13.40 2.59 3.19
N ASP A 46 13.39 3.66 3.99
CA ASP A 46 12.74 3.68 5.30
C ASP A 46 11.21 3.67 5.22
N ILE A 47 10.67 4.40 4.24
CA ILE A 47 9.24 4.55 3.98
C ILE A 47 8.99 4.27 2.51
N ALA A 48 8.05 3.36 2.23
CA ALA A 48 7.67 3.02 0.88
C ALA A 48 6.18 2.71 0.76
N GLY A 49 5.61 3.08 -0.39
CA GLY A 49 4.37 2.51 -0.89
C GLY A 49 4.71 1.31 -1.77
N VAL A 50 4.05 0.18 -1.54
CA VAL A 50 4.26 -1.03 -2.33
C VAL A 50 2.93 -1.45 -2.94
N ASP A 51 2.86 -1.42 -4.27
CA ASP A 51 1.68 -1.87 -5.00
C ASP A 51 1.81 -3.37 -5.28
N ILE A 52 0.83 -4.14 -4.81
CA ILE A 52 0.81 -5.60 -4.91
C ILE A 52 -0.47 -6.04 -5.63
N LEU A 53 -0.31 -6.97 -6.57
CA LEU A 53 -1.41 -7.73 -7.16
C LEU A 53 -1.40 -9.16 -6.65
N VAL A 54 -2.58 -9.75 -6.49
CA VAL A 54 -2.73 -11.17 -6.16
C VAL A 54 -2.95 -11.93 -7.47
N ALA A 55 -2.02 -12.81 -7.80
CA ALA A 55 -2.13 -13.68 -8.97
C ALA A 55 -3.29 -14.68 -8.79
N PRO A 56 -3.80 -15.31 -9.87
CA PRO A 56 -4.86 -16.33 -9.76
C PRO A 56 -4.54 -17.53 -8.86
N SER A 57 -3.27 -17.76 -8.56
CA SER A 57 -2.77 -18.79 -7.63
C SER A 57 -2.69 -18.32 -6.17
N ASP A 58 -3.32 -17.19 -5.83
CA ASP A 58 -3.23 -16.49 -4.54
C ASP A 58 -1.81 -16.04 -4.16
N GLN A 59 -0.89 -16.01 -5.12
CA GLN A 59 0.48 -15.54 -4.92
C GLN A 59 0.55 -14.01 -5.03
N PRO A 60 1.02 -13.29 -4.00
CA PRO A 60 1.22 -11.85 -4.07
C PRO A 60 2.44 -11.51 -4.95
N VAL A 61 2.29 -10.51 -5.81
CA VAL A 61 3.31 -10.05 -6.75
C VAL A 61 3.47 -8.54 -6.62
N VAL A 62 4.71 -8.09 -6.38
CA VAL A 62 5.05 -6.65 -6.34
C VAL A 62 5.05 -6.10 -7.76
N ILE A 63 4.37 -4.98 -7.96
CA ILE A 63 4.28 -4.27 -9.25
C ILE A 63 5.11 -2.98 -9.23
N GLU A 64 5.06 -2.25 -8.12
CA GLU A 64 5.78 -0.98 -7.94
C GLU A 64 6.22 -0.84 -6.48
N VAL A 65 7.40 -0.25 -6.28
CA VAL A 65 7.85 0.26 -4.98
C VAL A 65 8.15 1.75 -5.15
N ASN A 66 7.45 2.59 -4.40
CA ASN A 66 7.60 4.04 -4.46
C ASN A 66 8.15 4.57 -3.13
N ALA A 67 9.35 5.17 -3.19
CA ALA A 67 10.06 5.74 -2.03
C ALA A 67 9.46 7.06 -1.53
N VAL A 68 8.60 7.72 -2.33
CA VAL A 68 7.87 8.94 -1.94
C VAL A 68 6.37 8.70 -2.13
N PRO A 69 5.77 7.82 -1.30
CA PRO A 69 4.39 7.41 -1.51
C PRO A 69 3.41 8.53 -1.15
N GLY A 70 2.31 8.62 -1.89
CA GLY A 70 1.15 9.39 -1.47
C GLY A 70 0.25 8.56 -0.53
N TRP A 71 -0.12 9.10 0.63
CA TRP A 71 -0.93 8.39 1.64
C TRP A 71 -2.33 9.00 1.90
N MET A 72 -2.77 9.99 1.12
CA MET A 72 -4.07 10.64 1.34
C MET A 72 -5.25 9.66 1.25
N ALA A 73 -5.29 8.83 0.20
CA ALA A 73 -6.34 7.83 0.03
C ALA A 73 -6.30 6.78 1.15
N LEU A 74 -5.10 6.35 1.54
CA LEU A 74 -4.85 5.39 2.60
C LEU A 74 -5.36 5.91 3.96
N SER A 75 -4.98 7.15 4.32
CA SER A 75 -5.38 7.82 5.56
C SER A 75 -6.90 8.00 5.64
N LYS A 76 -7.52 8.45 4.54
CA LYS A 76 -8.98 8.65 4.47
C LYS A 76 -9.74 7.33 4.59
N THR A 77 -9.27 6.28 3.92
CA THR A 77 -9.96 4.98 3.90
C THR A 77 -9.85 4.26 5.23
N LEU A 78 -8.70 4.37 5.91
CA LEU A 78 -8.46 3.75 7.20
C LEU A 78 -8.86 4.62 8.39
N GLU A 79 -9.33 5.85 8.14
CA GLU A 79 -9.62 6.85 9.17
C GLU A 79 -8.47 7.02 10.17
N PHE A 80 -7.22 7.02 9.66
CA PHE A 80 -6.00 7.00 10.45
C PHE A 80 -5.02 8.09 10.00
N ASP A 81 -4.40 8.78 10.96
CA ASP A 81 -3.43 9.85 10.70
C ASP A 81 -2.03 9.28 10.39
N ILE A 82 -1.83 8.88 9.14
CA ILE A 82 -0.56 8.33 8.67
C ILE A 82 0.54 9.39 8.64
N ALA A 83 0.18 10.65 8.38
CA ALA A 83 1.13 11.75 8.37
C ALA A 83 1.79 11.92 9.73
N ARG A 84 1.01 11.83 10.82
CA ARG A 84 1.55 11.81 12.18
C ARG A 84 2.53 10.66 12.41
N THR A 85 2.20 9.44 12.01
CA THR A 85 3.11 8.29 12.18
C THR A 85 4.43 8.47 11.42
N VAL A 86 4.39 9.06 10.23
CA VAL A 86 5.59 9.40 9.46
C VAL A 86 6.42 10.46 10.19
N LEU A 87 5.79 11.53 10.69
CA LEU A 87 6.49 12.59 11.44
C LEU A 87 7.13 12.04 12.72
N GLU A 88 6.41 11.20 13.47
CA GLU A 88 6.91 10.53 14.67
C GLU A 88 8.14 9.68 14.35
N TYR A 89 8.12 8.93 13.25
CA TYR A 89 9.27 8.15 12.78
C TYR A 89 10.47 9.03 12.42
N CYS A 90 10.26 10.13 11.68
CA CYS A 90 11.34 11.04 11.28
C CYS A 90 11.92 11.86 12.45
N SER A 91 11.21 11.91 13.59
CA SER A 91 11.64 12.63 14.79
C SER A 91 12.45 11.78 15.79
N GLN A 92 12.68 10.51 15.46
CA GLN A 92 13.52 9.57 16.23
C GLN A 92 14.96 9.62 15.75
#